data_AF-A0A8C2JSB2-F1
#
_entry.id   AF-A0A8C2JSB2-F1
#
_cell.length_a   1.000
_cell.length_b   1.000
_cell.length_c   1.000
_cell.angle_alpha   90.00
_cell.angle_beta   90.00
_cell.angle_gamma   90.00
#
_symmetry.space_group_name_H-M   'P 1'
#
loop_
_entity.id
_entity.type
_entity.pdbx_description
1 polymer ?
#
loop_
_entity_poly.entity_id
_entity_poly.type
_entity_poly.pdbx_seq_one_letter_code
_entity_poly.pdbx_strand_id
1 'polypeptide(L)' 'ISVFFKKVILLLPGFSFSYKVDQSPAEVIKRRGESAEIRCSHSVPSYNQISLYRQNQDQGFTLMGYLFATSNISEKEFM' A
#
# COMPACT_ATOMS: atom_id res chain seq x y z
N ILE A 1 42.20 5.93 21.52
CA ILE A 1 41.38 4.83 20.94
C ILE A 1 39.93 5.18 21.24
N SER A 2 39.24 5.83 20.29
CA SER A 2 37.82 6.15 20.42
C SER A 2 37.07 5.22 19.47
N VAL A 3 36.31 4.28 20.02
CA VAL A 3 35.54 3.31 19.25
C VAL A 3 34.23 3.98 18.86
N PHE A 4 34.06 4.32 17.58
CA PHE A 4 32.77 4.74 17.04
C PHE A 4 31.86 3.53 16.92
N PHE A 5 30.84 3.42 17.79
CA PHE A 5 29.71 2.53 17.54
C PHE A 5 28.92 3.08 16.36
N LYS A 6 29.23 2.62 15.14
CA LYS A 6 28.31 2.75 14.02
C LYS A 6 27.07 1.93 14.36
N LYS A 7 26.01 2.61 14.78
CA LYS A 7 24.69 2.02 14.96
C LYS A 7 24.18 1.65 13.55
N VAL A 8 24.45 0.42 13.14
CA VAL A 8 23.84 -0.16 11.94
C VAL A 8 22.37 -0.36 12.27
N ILE A 9 21.53 0.58 11.83
CA ILE A 9 20.07 0.41 11.87
C ILE A 9 19.74 -0.60 10.77
N LEU A 10 19.53 -1.85 11.16
CA LEU A 10 18.91 -2.86 10.31
C LEU A 10 17.47 -2.42 10.06
N LEU A 11 17.21 -1.81 8.91
CA LEU A 11 15.86 -1.67 8.38
C LEU A 11 15.39 -3.06 8.00
N LEU A 12 14.78 -3.77 8.97
CA LEU A 12 14.01 -4.96 8.64
C LEU A 12 12.87 -4.49 7.73
N PRO A 13 12.72 -5.00 6.50
CA PRO A 13 11.51 -4.76 5.74
C PRO A 13 10.35 -5.28 6.59
N GLY A 14 9.51 -4.35 7.04
CA GLY A 14 8.30 -4.66 7.79
C GLY A 14 7.31 -5.35 6.88
N PHE A 15 7.48 -6.65 6.67
CA PHE A 15 6.49 -7.46 5.99
C PHE A 15 5.33 -7.69 6.98
N SER A 16 4.26 -6.91 6.83
CA SER A 16 2.98 -7.28 7.44
C SER A 16 2.47 -8.51 6.69
N PHE A 17 2.59 -9.70 7.28
CA PHE A 17 1.98 -10.91 6.77
C PHE A 17 0.46 -10.80 6.99
N SER A 18 -0.22 -10.09 6.10
CA SER A 18 -1.68 -10.13 6.05
C SER A 18 -2.09 -11.41 5.32
N TYR A 19 -2.21 -12.52 6.03
CA TYR A 19 -2.59 -13.83 5.43
C TYR A 19 -3.96 -13.79 4.72
N LYS A 20 -4.72 -12.72 4.94
CA LYS A 20 -6.07 -12.54 4.43
C LYS A 20 -6.22 -11.34 3.51
N VAL A 21 -5.15 -10.59 3.22
CA VAL A 21 -5.14 -9.52 2.21
C VAL A 21 -3.95 -9.73 1.30
N ASP A 22 -4.21 -9.96 0.02
CA ASP A 22 -3.21 -10.16 -1.02
C ASP A 22 -3.16 -8.93 -1.92
N GLN A 23 -1.98 -8.34 -2.06
CA GLN A 23 -1.73 -7.22 -2.95
C GLN A 23 -0.62 -7.57 -3.93
N SER A 24 -0.85 -7.33 -5.21
CA SER A 24 0.12 -7.58 -6.26
C SER A 24 0.17 -6.45 -7.32
N PRO A 25 1.36 -6.13 -7.85
CA PRO A 25 2.67 -6.58 -7.35
C PRO A 25 3.07 -5.82 -6.07
N ALA A 26 4.03 -6.36 -5.32
CA ALA A 26 4.52 -5.74 -4.08
C ALA A 26 5.21 -4.39 -4.32
N GLU A 27 5.77 -4.19 -5.51
CA GLU A 27 6.41 -2.95 -5.94
C GLU A 27 6.14 -2.72 -7.43
N VAL A 28 5.89 -1.45 -7.78
CA VAL A 28 5.73 -1.00 -9.17
C VAL A 28 6.61 0.23 -9.40
N ILE A 29 7.57 0.12 -10.31
CA ILE A 29 8.32 1.27 -10.83
C ILE A 29 7.95 1.45 -12.30
N LYS A 30 7.42 2.62 -12.65
CA LYS A 30 6.99 2.98 -14.01
C LYS A 30 7.54 4.34 -14.41
N ARG A 31 7.62 4.58 -15.72
CA ARG A 31 8.01 5.90 -16.22
C ARG A 31 6.86 6.88 -16.03
N ARG A 32 7.19 8.17 -15.97
CA ARG A 32 6.19 9.23 -15.89
C ARG A 32 5.25 9.16 -17.11
N GLY A 33 3.95 9.17 -16.86
CA GLY A 33 2.91 9.09 -17.89
C GLY A 33 2.47 7.67 -18.24
N GLU A 34 3.13 6.64 -17.69
CA GLU A 34 2.65 5.27 -17.80
C GLU A 34 1.62 4.95 -16.71
N SER A 35 0.61 4.15 -17.06
CA SER A 35 -0.35 3.64 -16.11
C SER A 35 0.25 2.48 -15.30
N ALA A 36 -0.10 2.44 -14.00
CA ALA A 36 0.21 1.33 -13.11
C ALA A 36 -1.09 0.62 -12.71
N GLU A 37 -1.04 -0.71 -12.64
CA GLU A 37 -2.13 -1.53 -12.11
C GLU A 37 -1.65 -2.18 -10.81
N ILE A 38 -2.43 -2.01 -9.76
CA ILE A 38 -2.26 -2.68 -8.47
C ILE A 38 -3.53 -3.45 -8.20
N ARG A 39 -3.41 -4.74 -7.96
CA ARG A 39 -4.52 -5.64 -7.60
C ARG A 39 -4.49 -5.88 -6.11
N CYS A 40 -5.66 -5.81 -5.49
CA CYS A 40 -5.83 -6.11 -4.07
C CYS A 40 -7.06 -7.02 -3.92
N SER A 41 -6.92 -8.08 -3.13
CA SER A 41 -8.01 -8.97 -2.76
C SER A 41 -7.92 -9.32 -1.28
N HIS A 42 -9.03 -9.70 -0.66
CA HIS A 42 -9.01 -10.18 0.72
C HIS A 42 -9.99 -11.33 0.92
N SER A 43 -9.68 -12.19 1.89
CA SER A 43 -10.50 -13.34 2.31
C SER A 43 -11.07 -13.17 3.72
N VAL A 44 -10.98 -11.96 4.29
CA VAL A 44 -11.58 -11.62 5.60
C VAL A 44 -13.11 -11.63 5.49
N PRO A 45 -13.83 -12.56 6.17
CA PRO A 45 -15.28 -12.71 5.96
C PRO A 45 -16.12 -11.52 6.44
N SER A 46 -15.65 -10.80 7.45
CA SER A 46 -16.37 -9.66 8.05
C SER A 46 -16.12 -8.33 7.34
N TYR A 47 -15.19 -8.29 6.39
CA TYR A 47 -14.87 -7.06 5.67
C TYR A 47 -15.66 -7.05 4.37
N ASN A 48 -16.32 -5.94 4.10
CA ASN A 48 -17.06 -5.71 2.88
C ASN A 48 -16.44 -4.58 2.04
N GLN A 49 -15.25 -4.10 2.42
CA GLN A 49 -14.62 -2.94 1.81
C GLN A 49 -13.11 -3.15 1.63
N ILE A 50 -12.58 -2.73 0.48
CA ILE A 50 -11.15 -2.55 0.23
C ILE A 50 -10.89 -1.05 0.06
N SER A 51 -9.90 -0.50 0.77
CA SER A 51 -9.47 0.89 0.59
C SER A 51 -8.03 0.95 0.10
N LEU A 52 -7.77 1.88 -0.82
CA LEU A 52 -6.42 2.19 -1.32
C LEU A 52 -5.99 3.54 -0.76
N TYR A 53 -4.82 3.58 -0.14
CA TYR A 53 -4.23 4.79 0.40
C TYR A 53 -2.88 5.09 -0.26
N ARG A 54 -2.61 6.37 -0.47
CA ARG A 54 -1.28 6.89 -0.84
C ARG A 54 -0.58 7.39 0.40
N GLN A 55 0.70 7.05 0.55
CA GLN A 55 1.58 7.66 1.54
C GLN A 55 2.62 8.52 0.81
N ASN A 56 2.68 9.81 1.15
CA ASN A 56 3.76 10.69 0.70
C ASN A 56 4.78 10.86 1.84
N GLN A 57 6.02 11.19 1.50
CA GLN A 57 7.17 11.17 2.41
C GLN A 57 6.96 11.97 3.71
N ASP A 58 6.14 13.03 3.66
CA ASP A 58 5.89 13.94 4.79
C ASP A 58 4.38 14.15 5.08
N GLN A 59 3.51 13.34 4.48
CA GLN A 59 2.06 13.45 4.69
C GLN A 59 1.50 12.16 5.30
N GLY A 60 0.39 12.28 6.02
CA GLY A 60 -0.41 11.14 6.41
C GLY A 60 -0.94 10.35 5.20
N PHE A 61 -1.66 9.27 5.47
CA PHE A 61 -2.29 8.50 4.41
C PHE A 61 -3.44 9.29 3.77
N THR A 62 -3.39 9.44 2.44
CA THR A 62 -4.48 10.01 1.64
C THR A 62 -5.28 8.88 1.02
N LEU A 63 -6.60 8.86 1.23
CA LEU A 63 -7.50 7.90 0.60
C LEU A 63 -7.54 8.15 -0.91
N MET A 64 -7.14 7.17 -1.71
CA MET A 64 -7.21 7.19 -3.18
C MET A 64 -8.52 6.64 -3.73
N GLY A 65 -9.22 5.83 -2.94
CA GLY A 65 -10.47 5.20 -3.34
C GLY A 65 -10.77 3.96 -2.52
N TYR A 66 -11.97 3.43 -2.71
CA TYR A 66 -12.42 2.20 -2.05
C TYR A 66 -13.41 1.43 -2.93
N LEU A 67 -13.55 0.14 -2.65
CA LEU A 67 -14.52 -0.74 -3.28
C LEU A 67 -15.33 -1.42 -2.19
N PHE A 68 -16.65 -1.54 -2.37
CA PHE A 68 -17.49 -2.36 -1.51
C PHE A 68 -17.79 -3.70 -2.21
N ALA A 69 -17.86 -4.80 -1.45
CA ALA A 69 -18.16 -6.13 -1.99
C ALA A 69 -19.51 -6.22 -2.73
N THR A 70 -20.41 -5.27 -2.46
CA THR A 70 -21.72 -5.14 -3.12
C THR A 70 -21.78 -4.04 -4.19
N SER A 71 -20.74 -3.23 -4.36
CA SER A 71 -20.72 -2.13 -5.34
C SER A 71 -19.30 -1.70 -5.72
N ASN A 72 -19.03 -1.65 -7.03
CA ASN A 72 -17.82 -1.03 -7.58
C ASN A 72 -18.05 0.49 -7.66
N ILE A 73 -17.56 1.24 -6.67
CA ILE A 73 -17.60 2.70 -6.68
C ILE A 73 -16.19 3.21 -6.97
N SER A 74 -15.95 3.76 -8.17
CA SER A 74 -14.73 4.53 -8.45
C SER A 74 -15.04 6.01 -8.24
N GLU A 75 -14.45 6.64 -7.23
CA GLU A 75 -14.56 8.10 -7.07
C GLU A 75 -13.82 8.82 -8.20
N LYS A 76 -14.40 9.93 -8.66
CA LYS A 76 -13.86 10.71 -9.80
C LYS A 76 -12.63 11.54 -9.45
N GLU A 77 -12.26 11.63 -8.18
CA GLU A 77 -11.29 12.60 -7.65
C GLU A 77 -9.82 12.27 -7.94
N PHE A 78 -9.54 11.13 -8.60
CA PHE A 78 -8.18 10.74 -8.99
C PHE A 78 -7.97 10.64 -10.51
N MET A 79 -8.80 11.33 -11.31
CA MET A 79 -8.59 11.56 -12.75
C MET A 79 -7.85 12.86 -13.02
#